data_AF-A0A2P6RPA8-F1
#
_entry.id   AF-A0A2P6RPA8-F1
#
_cell.length_a   1.000
_cell.length_b   1.000
_cell.length_c   1.000
_cell.angle_alpha   90.00
_cell.angle_beta   90.00
_cell.angle_gamma   90.00
#
_symmetry.space_group_name_H-M   'P 1'
#
loop_
_entity.id
_entity.type
_entity.pdbx_description
1 polymer ?
#
loop_
_entity_poly.entity_id
_entity_poly.type
_entity_poly.pdbx_seq_one_letter_code
_entity_poly.pdbx_strand_id
1 'polypeptide(L)'
;MQSYIGLLARTKIPISINDWREVDLDEKEKIWESIKDAFVVPKELKKMVISSAATKWREFKSKLTNMYIIPYMDEPELLENLPDDYRSITKDTWHQFVADRLSATFQEIREAQIAKRKENKYPHRMSRKGYANLMEELSESVPLQELDRATMWIKARQDRNGNFKQPEAEKKAEKIEHLRKREAEGEIATSGSDDVLTLALGNPEHRGRVRGVGGNVKPDLYFNLPKRQKMTFEQRTRLSLKKILEEEKEVLLAKERTAWEEERDRKLAEERAYWTERIAKLEAKVGRSCLLSPPNLSQQLMSLVQDKGVVFAMGRRLHMIILKLR
;
A
#
# COMPACT_ATOMS: atom_id res chain seq x y z
N MET A 1 -18.54 30.51 6.17
CA MET A 1 -19.03 29.25 6.78
C MET A 1 -17.96 28.47 7.56
N GLN A 2 -16.83 28.04 6.99
CA GLN A 2 -15.84 27.19 7.70
C GLN A 2 -15.30 27.78 9.02
N SER A 3 -15.03 29.08 9.06
CA SER A 3 -14.61 29.78 10.29
C SER A 3 -15.71 29.75 11.37
N TYR A 4 -16.97 29.91 10.97
CA TYR A 4 -18.12 29.88 11.86
C TYR A 4 -18.40 28.48 12.42
N ILE A 5 -18.30 27.44 11.59
CA ILE A 5 -18.29 26.04 12.04
C ILE A 5 -17.21 25.84 13.10
N GLY A 6 -16.01 26.39 12.85
CA GLY A 6 -14.90 26.34 13.80
C GLY A 6 -15.20 27.05 15.11
N LEU A 7 -15.87 28.19 15.09
CA LEU A 7 -16.31 28.89 16.31
C LEU A 7 -17.29 28.04 17.11
N LEU A 8 -18.38 27.57 16.46
CA LEU A 8 -19.41 26.75 17.11
C LEU A 8 -18.85 25.47 17.72
N ALA A 9 -17.95 24.80 17.00
CA ALA A 9 -17.32 23.57 17.47
C ALA A 9 -16.45 23.80 18.72
N ARG A 10 -15.87 24.99 18.89
CA ARG A 10 -15.04 25.35 20.06
C ARG A 10 -15.86 25.83 21.25
N THR A 11 -16.96 26.54 21.00
CA THR A 11 -17.76 27.17 22.06
C THR A 11 -18.85 26.25 22.58
N LYS A 12 -19.43 25.38 21.73
CA LYS A 12 -20.53 24.49 22.12
C LYS A 12 -20.06 23.13 22.62
N ILE A 13 -18.92 22.62 22.16
CA ILE A 13 -18.47 21.25 22.49
C ILE A 13 -17.33 21.31 23.52
N PRO A 14 -17.51 20.74 24.74
CA PRO A 14 -16.46 20.71 25.74
C PRO A 14 -15.19 20.00 25.27
N ILE A 15 -14.03 20.49 25.71
CA ILE A 15 -12.74 19.88 25.39
C ILE A 15 -12.43 18.63 26.22
N SER A 16 -13.15 18.42 27.33
CA SER A 16 -13.03 17.26 28.22
C SER A 16 -13.52 15.95 27.57
N ILE A 17 -14.39 16.03 26.56
CA ILE A 17 -14.84 14.85 25.81
C ILE A 17 -13.68 14.30 24.99
N ASN A 18 -13.45 12.99 25.01
CA ASN A 18 -12.28 12.37 24.38
C ASN A 18 -12.50 12.12 22.89
N ASP A 19 -13.63 11.50 22.53
CA ASP A 19 -13.99 11.21 21.14
C ASP A 19 -15.22 12.00 20.70
N TRP A 20 -15.23 12.50 19.45
CA TRP A 20 -16.41 13.14 18.85
C TRP A 20 -17.64 12.21 18.82
N ARG A 21 -17.42 10.90 18.85
CA ARG A 21 -18.49 9.90 18.94
C ARG A 21 -19.27 9.97 20.24
N GLU A 22 -18.62 10.38 21.33
CA GLU A 22 -19.20 10.51 22.68
C GLU A 22 -19.97 11.83 22.85
N VAL A 23 -19.75 12.80 21.96
CA VAL A 23 -20.51 14.06 21.97
C VAL A 23 -21.98 13.77 21.74
N ASP A 24 -22.82 14.34 22.60
CA ASP A 24 -24.26 14.16 22.55
C ASP A 24 -24.86 14.59 21.19
N LEU A 25 -25.93 13.92 20.80
CA LEU A 25 -26.63 14.20 19.55
C LEU A 25 -27.27 15.59 19.58
N ASP A 26 -27.77 16.02 20.73
CA ASP A 26 -28.40 17.34 20.89
C ASP A 26 -27.38 18.46 20.68
N GLU A 27 -26.15 18.31 21.18
CA GLU A 27 -25.07 19.28 20.95
C GLU A 27 -24.66 19.35 19.47
N LYS A 28 -24.65 18.20 18.78
CA LYS A 28 -24.45 18.17 17.32
C LYS A 28 -25.60 18.84 16.58
N GLU A 29 -26.84 18.68 17.05
CA GLU A 29 -28.01 19.34 16.46
C GLU A 29 -27.95 20.85 16.63
N LYS A 30 -27.60 21.34 17.82
CA LYS A 30 -27.41 22.77 18.09
C LYS A 30 -26.36 23.42 17.18
N ILE A 31 -25.32 22.69 16.77
CA ILE A 31 -24.36 23.17 15.76
C ILE A 31 -25.03 23.27 14.40
N TRP A 32 -25.78 22.25 14.00
CA TRP A 32 -26.49 22.23 12.72
C TRP A 32 -27.54 23.33 12.61
N GLU A 33 -28.33 23.56 13.66
CA GLU A 33 -29.34 24.61 13.72
C GLU A 33 -28.73 26.00 13.57
N SER A 34 -27.70 26.34 14.35
CA SER A 34 -27.01 27.63 14.20
C SER A 34 -26.42 27.84 12.80
N ILE A 35 -26.07 26.77 12.08
CA ILE A 35 -25.58 26.87 10.70
C ILE A 35 -26.73 27.09 9.71
N LYS A 36 -27.87 26.42 9.89
CA LYS A 36 -29.07 26.66 9.08
C LYS A 36 -29.56 28.10 9.23
N ASP A 37 -29.49 28.64 10.44
CA ASP A 37 -29.95 30.00 10.72
C ASP A 37 -29.04 31.05 10.04
N ALA A 38 -27.74 30.77 9.94
CA ALA A 38 -26.76 31.69 9.36
C ALA A 38 -26.53 31.49 7.85
N PHE A 39 -26.85 30.31 7.29
CA PHE A 39 -26.53 29.95 5.91
C PHE A 39 -27.61 29.07 5.27
N VAL A 40 -27.85 29.28 3.97
CA VAL A 40 -28.70 28.38 3.17
C VAL A 40 -27.92 27.11 2.85
N VAL A 41 -28.20 26.03 3.58
CA VAL A 41 -27.52 24.72 3.42
C VAL A 41 -28.55 23.60 3.26
N PRO A 42 -28.49 22.81 2.17
CA PRO A 42 -29.33 21.63 2.00
C PRO A 42 -29.16 20.61 3.14
N LYS A 43 -30.27 19.96 3.55
CA LYS A 43 -30.29 19.02 4.68
C LYS A 43 -29.36 17.82 4.44
N GLU A 44 -29.17 17.43 3.19
CA GLU A 44 -28.34 16.32 2.74
C GLU A 44 -26.86 16.55 3.12
N LEU A 45 -26.44 17.82 3.22
CA LEU A 45 -25.07 18.19 3.58
C LEU A 45 -24.82 18.21 5.10
N LYS A 46 -25.83 17.99 5.94
CA LYS A 46 -25.70 17.97 7.40
C LYS A 46 -24.55 17.09 7.87
N LYS A 47 -24.41 15.89 7.29
CA LYS A 47 -23.32 14.96 7.64
C LYS A 47 -21.94 15.56 7.35
N MET A 48 -21.78 16.25 6.23
CA MET A 48 -20.52 16.91 5.87
C MET A 48 -20.22 18.07 6.82
N VAL A 49 -21.23 18.86 7.17
CA VAL A 49 -21.11 19.98 8.10
C VAL A 49 -20.71 19.50 9.50
N ILE A 50 -21.38 18.48 10.04
CA ILE A 50 -21.02 17.91 11.34
C ILE A 50 -19.63 17.26 11.31
N SER A 51 -19.25 16.60 10.21
CA SER A 51 -17.90 16.07 10.03
C SER A 51 -16.83 17.17 9.98
N SER A 52 -17.16 18.33 9.42
CA SER A 52 -16.31 19.51 9.42
C SER A 52 -16.16 20.06 10.84
N ALA A 53 -17.26 20.19 11.60
CA ALA A 53 -17.24 20.58 13.01
C ALA A 53 -16.35 19.66 13.86
N ALA A 54 -16.49 18.34 13.70
CA ALA A 54 -15.66 17.34 14.36
C ALA A 54 -14.16 17.53 14.07
N THR A 55 -13.83 17.91 12.84
CA THR A 55 -12.45 18.17 12.43
C THR A 55 -11.93 19.46 13.07
N LYS A 56 -12.72 20.53 13.05
CA LYS A 56 -12.38 21.82 13.66
C LYS A 56 -12.22 21.73 15.19
N TRP A 57 -13.04 20.94 15.85
CA TRP A 57 -12.92 20.66 17.29
C TRP A 57 -11.61 19.91 17.61
N ARG A 58 -11.26 18.87 16.82
CA ARG A 58 -9.97 18.18 16.98
C ARG A 58 -8.77 19.07 16.68
N GLU A 59 -8.84 19.91 15.64
CA GLU A 59 -7.83 20.93 15.34
C GLU A 59 -7.65 21.91 16.50
N PHE A 60 -8.75 22.32 17.14
CA PHE A 60 -8.72 23.18 18.31
C PHE A 60 -8.03 22.50 19.50
N LYS A 61 -8.44 21.28 19.87
CA LYS A 61 -7.77 20.51 20.93
C LYS A 61 -6.28 20.35 20.62
N SER A 62 -5.92 20.09 19.36
CA SER A 62 -4.51 19.99 18.94
C SER A 62 -3.76 21.32 19.08
N LYS A 63 -4.38 22.46 18.75
CA LYS A 63 -3.80 23.79 18.96
C LYS A 63 -3.52 24.01 20.46
N LEU A 64 -4.51 23.73 21.31
CA LEU A 64 -4.37 23.88 22.76
C LEU A 64 -3.19 23.05 23.29
N THR A 65 -3.14 21.77 22.91
CA THR A 65 -2.09 20.87 23.34
C THR A 65 -0.70 21.30 22.84
N ASN A 66 -0.55 21.69 21.57
CA ASN A 66 0.76 22.04 21.01
C ASN A 66 1.28 23.41 21.44
N MET A 67 0.39 24.38 21.72
CA MET A 67 0.80 25.74 22.03
C MET A 67 0.89 26.01 23.54
N TYR A 68 0.07 25.37 24.36
CA TYR A 68 -0.08 25.73 25.76
C TYR A 68 0.15 24.58 26.74
N ILE A 69 0.29 23.34 26.27
CA ILE A 69 0.54 22.18 27.16
C ILE A 69 1.94 21.62 26.91
N ILE A 70 2.20 21.17 25.68
CA ILE A 70 3.48 20.52 25.32
C ILE A 70 4.71 21.38 25.63
N PRO A 71 4.73 22.69 25.35
CA PRO A 71 5.89 23.52 25.66
C PRO A 71 6.18 23.67 27.16
N TYR A 72 5.19 23.42 28.02
CA TYR A 72 5.26 23.67 29.47
C TYR A 72 4.99 22.40 30.29
N MET A 73 5.24 21.22 29.72
CA MET A 73 4.96 19.94 30.39
C MET A 73 5.76 19.76 31.69
N ASP A 74 6.93 20.37 31.78
CA ASP A 74 7.83 20.30 32.93
C ASP A 74 7.57 21.43 33.96
N GLU A 75 6.70 22.39 33.64
CA GLU A 75 6.43 23.59 34.46
C GLU A 75 4.93 23.67 34.80
N PRO A 76 4.46 22.93 35.82
CA PRO A 76 3.03 22.79 36.12
C PRO A 76 2.35 24.11 36.52
N GLU A 77 3.10 25.07 37.07
CA GLU A 77 2.60 26.39 37.45
C GLU A 77 2.08 27.18 36.25
N LEU A 78 2.69 27.01 35.07
CA LEU A 78 2.27 27.68 33.83
C LEU A 78 1.03 27.04 33.20
N LEU A 79 0.67 25.83 33.62
CA LEU A 79 -0.50 25.10 33.12
C LEU A 79 -1.77 25.39 33.92
N GLU A 80 -1.67 26.08 35.05
CA GLU A 80 -2.81 26.31 35.93
C GLU A 80 -3.83 27.29 35.33
N ASN A 81 -3.34 28.28 34.59
CA ASN A 81 -4.16 29.36 34.04
C ASN A 81 -4.47 29.12 32.56
N LEU A 82 -5.74 29.35 32.20
CA LEU A 82 -6.17 29.29 30.81
C LEU A 82 -5.56 30.44 30.03
N PRO A 83 -5.25 30.25 28.73
CA PRO A 83 -4.93 31.36 27.86
C PRO A 83 -6.12 32.33 27.75
N ASP A 84 -5.86 33.64 27.82
CA ASP A 84 -6.88 34.71 27.83
C ASP A 84 -7.87 34.61 26.67
N ASP A 85 -7.40 34.14 25.50
CA ASP A 85 -8.20 33.93 24.28
C ASP A 85 -9.36 32.93 24.46
N TYR A 86 -9.37 32.10 25.50
CA TYR A 86 -10.34 31.00 25.69
C TYR A 86 -11.07 31.04 27.03
N ARG A 87 -11.44 32.24 27.49
CA ARG A 87 -12.22 32.46 28.72
C ARG A 87 -13.56 31.68 28.78
N SER A 88 -14.09 31.20 27.65
CA SER A 88 -15.30 30.38 27.62
C SER A 88 -15.11 28.95 28.15
N ILE A 89 -13.87 28.51 28.39
CA ILE A 89 -13.58 27.19 28.95
C ILE A 89 -13.49 27.33 30.47
N THR A 90 -14.20 26.48 31.22
CA THR A 90 -14.14 26.47 32.68
C THR A 90 -12.80 25.94 33.18
N LYS A 91 -12.32 26.46 34.33
CA LYS A 91 -11.07 26.00 34.97
C LYS A 91 -11.06 24.48 35.15
N ASP A 92 -12.12 23.89 35.69
CA ASP A 92 -12.19 22.43 35.87
C ASP A 92 -12.06 21.65 34.56
N THR A 93 -12.69 22.12 33.48
CA THR A 93 -12.60 21.48 32.15
C THR A 93 -11.19 21.59 31.59
N TRP A 94 -10.49 22.70 31.82
CA TRP A 94 -9.10 22.88 31.44
C TRP A 94 -8.18 21.93 32.19
N HIS A 95 -8.34 21.81 33.52
CA HIS A 95 -7.52 20.93 34.34
C HIS A 95 -7.69 19.45 33.95
N GLN A 96 -8.94 19.02 33.71
CA GLN A 96 -9.22 17.68 33.19
C GLN A 96 -8.53 17.43 31.84
N PHE A 97 -8.59 18.42 30.94
CA PHE A 97 -7.95 18.33 29.64
C PHE A 97 -6.42 18.28 29.73
N VAL A 98 -5.79 19.10 30.59
CA VAL A 98 -4.35 19.06 30.83
C VAL A 98 -3.94 17.69 31.37
N ALA A 99 -4.65 17.15 32.36
CA ALA A 99 -4.38 15.82 32.91
C ALA A 99 -4.46 14.72 31.84
N ASP A 100 -5.47 14.74 30.96
CA ASP A 100 -5.56 13.83 29.81
C ASP A 100 -4.34 13.95 28.89
N ARG A 101 -3.90 15.17 28.58
CA ARG A 101 -2.76 15.40 27.67
C ARG A 101 -1.41 15.05 28.27
N LEU A 102 -1.27 15.09 29.59
CA LEU A 102 -0.04 14.65 30.27
C LEU A 102 -0.03 13.15 30.55
N SER A 103 -1.15 12.44 30.36
CA SER A 103 -1.23 11.00 30.58
C SER A 103 -0.30 10.20 29.66
N ALA A 104 0.25 9.10 30.18
CA ALA A 104 1.13 8.21 29.41
C ALA A 104 0.44 7.64 28.16
N THR A 105 -0.83 7.25 28.27
CA THR A 105 -1.63 6.71 27.16
C THR A 105 -1.77 7.72 26.02
N PHE A 106 -1.98 9.00 26.33
CA PHE A 106 -2.03 10.04 25.31
C PHE A 106 -0.67 10.25 24.64
N GLN A 107 0.42 10.25 25.41
CA GLN A 107 1.77 10.45 24.87
C GLN A 107 2.17 9.32 23.92
N GLU A 108 1.88 8.06 24.26
CA GLU A 108 2.10 6.91 23.37
C GLU A 108 1.34 7.07 22.04
N ILE A 109 0.06 7.44 22.10
CA ILE A 109 -0.75 7.69 20.89
C ILE A 109 -0.12 8.83 20.08
N ARG A 110 0.27 9.92 20.73
CA ARG A 110 0.87 11.09 20.08
C ARG A 110 2.16 10.72 19.35
N GLU A 111 3.07 10.01 19.99
CA GLU A 111 4.33 9.56 19.40
C GLU A 111 4.09 8.67 18.19
N ALA A 112 3.18 7.71 18.29
CA ALA A 112 2.80 6.86 17.18
C ALA A 112 2.23 7.67 15.98
N GLN A 113 1.44 8.72 16.24
CA GLN A 113 0.93 9.59 15.18
C GLN A 113 2.02 10.48 14.57
N ILE A 114 2.97 10.95 15.38
CA ILE A 114 4.14 11.70 14.90
C ILE A 114 4.99 10.82 13.98
N ALA A 115 5.27 9.58 14.37
CA ALA A 115 5.99 8.62 13.55
C ALA A 115 5.30 8.39 12.20
N LYS A 116 3.99 8.10 12.21
CA LYS A 116 3.17 7.97 10.99
C LYS A 116 3.19 9.22 10.11
N ARG A 117 3.19 10.41 10.72
CA ARG A 117 3.23 11.67 9.96
C ARG A 117 4.58 11.86 9.25
N LYS A 118 5.69 11.41 9.85
CA LYS A 118 7.03 11.45 9.25
C LYS A 118 7.12 10.58 7.99
N GLU A 119 6.31 9.52 7.88
CA GLU A 119 6.26 8.66 6.68
C GLU A 119 5.61 9.33 5.45
N ASN A 120 5.03 10.54 5.59
CA ASN A 120 4.49 11.27 4.46
C ASN A 120 5.61 11.85 3.57
N LYS A 121 6.08 11.02 2.61
CA LYS A 121 7.18 11.34 1.68
C LYS A 121 6.88 12.53 0.75
N TYR A 122 5.62 12.74 0.37
CA TYR A 122 5.24 13.69 -0.69
C TYR A 122 4.10 14.62 -0.26
N PRO A 123 4.32 15.51 0.74
CA PRO A 123 3.36 16.54 1.12
C PRO A 123 2.99 17.44 -0.06
N HIS A 124 1.69 17.75 -0.17
CA HIS A 124 1.20 18.74 -1.14
C HIS A 124 1.55 20.18 -0.70
N ARG A 125 1.54 21.12 -1.66
CA ARG A 125 1.90 22.53 -1.51
C ARG A 125 0.74 23.50 -1.78
N MET A 126 -0.45 22.99 -2.06
CA MET A 126 -1.67 23.77 -2.33
C MET A 126 -2.27 24.55 -1.13
N SER A 127 -1.61 24.60 0.04
CA SER A 127 -2.12 25.30 1.22
C SER A 127 -3.59 24.91 1.53
N ARG A 128 -4.47 25.88 1.80
CA ARG A 128 -5.91 25.70 2.07
C ARG A 128 -6.77 25.56 0.80
N LYS A 129 -6.17 25.58 -0.41
CA LYS A 129 -6.88 25.54 -1.69
C LYS A 129 -7.64 24.22 -1.90
N GLY A 130 -6.98 23.10 -1.59
CA GLY A 130 -7.53 21.77 -1.87
C GLY A 130 -7.52 21.41 -3.36
N TYR A 131 -7.94 20.18 -3.68
CA TYR A 131 -7.93 19.66 -5.06
C TYR A 131 -9.08 20.20 -5.92
N ALA A 132 -10.25 20.47 -5.35
CA ALA A 132 -11.39 21.00 -6.10
C ALA A 132 -11.07 22.37 -6.70
N ASN A 133 -10.58 23.31 -5.88
CA ASN A 133 -10.22 24.64 -6.36
C ASN A 133 -8.97 24.62 -7.24
N LEU A 134 -8.04 23.67 -7.03
CA LEU A 134 -6.91 23.49 -7.95
C LEU A 134 -7.39 23.02 -9.33
N MET A 135 -8.37 22.13 -9.38
CA MET A 135 -8.93 21.63 -10.62
C MET A 135 -9.67 22.75 -11.37
N GLU A 136 -10.44 23.55 -10.66
CA GLU A 136 -11.13 24.73 -11.20
C GLU A 136 -10.14 25.73 -11.84
N GLU A 137 -9.07 26.10 -11.13
CA GLU A 137 -8.03 26.98 -11.65
C GLU A 137 -7.32 26.41 -12.89
N LEU A 138 -7.04 25.10 -12.90
CA LEU A 138 -6.44 24.47 -14.07
C LEU A 138 -7.41 24.37 -15.24
N SER A 139 -8.71 24.23 -14.97
CA SER A 139 -9.76 24.11 -15.99
C SER A 139 -9.96 25.36 -16.84
N GLU A 140 -9.46 26.52 -16.37
CA GLU A 140 -9.43 27.76 -17.15
C GLU A 140 -8.49 27.67 -18.36
N SER A 141 -7.47 26.79 -18.29
CA SER A 141 -6.41 26.67 -19.30
C SER A 141 -6.35 25.30 -19.98
N VAL A 142 -6.80 24.25 -19.29
CA VAL A 142 -6.74 22.86 -19.75
C VAL A 142 -8.14 22.25 -19.64
N PRO A 143 -8.67 21.61 -20.69
CA PRO A 143 -9.96 20.92 -20.61
C PRO A 143 -10.00 19.92 -19.44
N LEU A 144 -11.13 19.87 -18.72
CA LEU A 144 -11.29 18.98 -17.55
C LEU A 144 -11.02 17.50 -17.87
N GLN A 145 -11.30 17.07 -19.11
CA GLN A 145 -11.08 15.72 -19.59
C GLN A 145 -9.60 15.32 -19.63
N GLU A 146 -8.71 16.29 -19.75
CA GLU A 146 -7.25 16.09 -19.79
C GLU A 146 -6.63 16.16 -18.38
N LEU A 147 -7.37 16.66 -17.38
CA LEU A 147 -6.93 16.75 -15.99
C LEU A 147 -7.08 15.41 -15.26
N ASP A 148 -6.23 14.46 -15.60
CA ASP A 148 -6.12 13.21 -14.87
C ASP A 148 -5.56 13.41 -13.44
N ARG A 149 -5.75 12.38 -12.60
CA ARG A 149 -5.28 12.46 -11.20
C ARG A 149 -3.76 12.50 -11.07
N ALA A 150 -3.01 12.05 -12.07
CA ALA A 150 -1.55 12.13 -12.07
C ALA A 150 -1.09 13.59 -12.29
N THR A 151 -1.72 14.33 -13.21
CA THR A 151 -1.52 15.78 -13.39
C THR A 151 -1.87 16.52 -12.12
N MET A 152 -3.02 16.21 -11.53
CA MET A 152 -3.44 16.82 -10.26
C MET A 152 -2.43 16.53 -9.14
N TRP A 153 -1.87 15.32 -9.08
CA TRP A 153 -0.84 14.96 -8.09
C TRP A 153 0.45 15.77 -8.28
N ILE A 154 0.90 15.95 -9.53
CA ILE A 154 2.08 16.75 -9.89
C ILE A 154 1.85 18.22 -9.51
N LYS A 155 0.79 18.84 -10.04
CA LYS A 155 0.44 20.25 -9.81
C LYS A 155 0.24 20.57 -8.34
N ALA A 156 -0.32 19.64 -7.56
CA ALA A 156 -0.48 19.80 -6.13
C ALA A 156 0.85 19.90 -5.34
N ARG A 157 1.98 19.52 -5.94
CA ARG A 157 3.32 19.48 -5.31
C ARG A 157 4.29 20.50 -5.88
N GLN A 158 3.92 21.15 -6.98
CA GLN A 158 4.63 22.28 -7.54
C GLN A 158 4.34 23.56 -6.76
N ASP A 159 5.27 24.50 -6.80
CA ASP A 159 5.03 25.89 -6.43
C ASP A 159 4.39 26.67 -7.61
N ARG A 160 4.22 27.99 -7.43
CA ARG A 160 3.65 28.86 -8.47
C ARG A 160 4.51 28.94 -9.74
N ASN A 161 5.80 28.63 -9.64
CA ASN A 161 6.76 28.66 -10.73
C ASN A 161 6.94 27.29 -11.38
N GLY A 162 6.25 26.25 -10.87
CA GLY A 162 6.36 24.88 -11.37
C GLY A 162 7.45 24.05 -10.69
N ASN A 163 8.18 24.59 -9.71
CA ASN A 163 9.30 23.91 -9.07
C ASN A 163 8.86 23.00 -7.92
N PHE A 164 9.67 21.98 -7.64
CA PHE A 164 9.49 21.10 -6.49
C PHE A 164 10.44 21.46 -5.35
N LYS A 165 9.90 21.57 -4.13
CA LYS A 165 10.74 21.76 -2.94
C LYS A 165 11.45 20.47 -2.50
N GLN A 166 10.91 19.31 -2.86
CA GLN A 166 11.45 18.00 -2.47
C GLN A 166 11.94 17.26 -3.71
N PRO A 167 13.24 16.95 -3.82
CA PRO A 167 13.80 16.23 -4.97
C PRO A 167 13.14 14.87 -5.20
N GLU A 168 12.66 14.21 -4.14
CA GLU A 168 11.99 12.92 -4.27
C GLU A 168 10.62 13.04 -4.94
N ALA A 169 9.92 14.16 -4.75
CA ALA A 169 8.64 14.41 -5.42
C ALA A 169 8.85 14.70 -6.90
N GLU A 170 9.92 15.42 -7.24
CA GLU A 170 10.35 15.71 -8.61
C GLU A 170 10.69 14.43 -9.38
N LYS A 171 11.53 13.56 -8.80
CA LYS A 171 11.83 12.23 -9.38
C LYS A 171 10.58 11.39 -9.65
N LYS A 172 9.54 11.53 -8.80
CA LYS A 172 8.25 10.85 -9.03
C LYS A 172 7.46 11.51 -10.14
N ALA A 173 7.48 12.83 -10.27
CA ALA A 173 6.86 13.54 -11.39
C ALA A 173 7.52 13.16 -12.72
N GLU A 174 8.85 13.13 -12.79
CA GLU A 174 9.60 12.65 -13.96
C GLU A 174 9.22 11.20 -14.32
N LYS A 175 9.14 10.32 -13.31
CA LYS A 175 8.71 8.93 -13.51
C LYS A 175 7.27 8.85 -14.05
N ILE A 176 6.36 9.71 -13.58
CA ILE A 176 4.98 9.79 -14.10
C ILE A 176 5.01 10.14 -15.59
N GLU A 177 5.75 11.19 -15.98
CA GLU A 177 5.83 11.59 -17.39
C GLU A 177 6.47 10.51 -18.28
N HIS A 178 7.50 9.81 -17.80
CA HIS A 178 8.08 8.68 -18.50
C HIS A 178 7.07 7.53 -18.69
N LEU A 179 6.29 7.20 -17.65
CA LEU A 179 5.27 6.15 -17.74
C LEU A 179 4.11 6.53 -18.67
N ARG A 180 3.74 7.81 -18.75
CA ARG A 180 2.75 8.31 -19.73
C ARG A 180 3.20 8.12 -21.17
N LYS A 181 4.46 8.41 -21.46
CA LYS A 181 5.02 8.18 -22.82
C LYS A 181 4.91 6.71 -23.23
N ARG A 182 5.31 5.81 -22.33
CA ARG A 182 5.24 4.35 -22.54
C ARG A 182 3.81 3.83 -22.69
N GLU A 183 2.86 4.41 -21.95
CA GLU A 183 1.43 4.12 -22.10
C GLU A 183 0.91 4.59 -23.47
N ALA A 184 1.28 5.80 -23.90
CA ALA A 184 0.91 6.33 -25.22
C ALA A 184 1.51 5.53 -26.38
N GLU A 185 2.70 4.95 -26.18
CA GLU A 185 3.36 4.03 -27.11
C GLU A 185 2.76 2.61 -27.07
N GLY A 186 1.86 2.32 -26.13
CA GLY A 186 1.20 1.02 -25.98
C GLY A 186 2.05 -0.05 -25.29
N GLU A 187 3.21 0.30 -24.72
CA GLU A 187 4.06 -0.64 -23.98
C GLU A 187 3.45 -1.06 -22.63
N ILE A 188 2.63 -0.19 -22.05
CA ILE A 188 1.99 -0.39 -20.75
C ILE A 188 0.50 -0.26 -20.93
N ALA A 189 -0.23 -1.30 -20.52
CA ALA A 189 -1.68 -1.23 -20.35
C ALA A 189 -1.99 -0.87 -18.90
N THR A 190 -2.65 0.27 -18.68
CA THR A 190 -3.20 0.62 -17.37
C THR A 190 -4.69 0.32 -17.31
N SER A 191 -5.17 -0.01 -16.12
CA SER A 191 -6.60 -0.25 -15.90
C SER A 191 -7.00 0.02 -14.45
N GLY A 192 -8.14 0.69 -14.29
CA GLY A 192 -8.71 0.98 -12.98
C GLY A 192 -7.72 1.67 -12.03
N SER A 193 -7.45 1.03 -10.89
CA SER A 193 -6.55 1.57 -9.86
C SER A 193 -5.05 1.42 -10.17
N ASP A 194 -4.70 0.57 -11.14
CA ASP A 194 -3.32 0.26 -11.53
C ASP A 194 -2.89 1.15 -12.70
N ASP A 195 -3.03 2.45 -12.48
CA ASP A 195 -2.68 3.48 -13.46
C ASP A 195 -1.26 4.03 -13.29
N VAL A 196 -0.90 4.96 -14.18
CA VAL A 196 0.39 5.65 -14.20
C VAL A 196 0.79 6.17 -12.83
N LEU A 197 -0.12 6.80 -12.08
CA LEU A 197 0.19 7.36 -10.76
C LEU A 197 0.51 6.25 -9.75
N THR A 198 -0.29 5.18 -9.72
CA THR A 198 -0.05 4.04 -8.82
C THR A 198 1.28 3.36 -9.14
N LEU A 199 1.59 3.15 -10.42
CA LEU A 199 2.87 2.57 -10.89
C LEU A 199 4.07 3.46 -10.57
N ALA A 200 3.93 4.78 -10.72
CA ALA A 200 4.99 5.72 -10.40
C ALA A 200 5.32 5.70 -8.90
N LEU A 201 4.29 5.75 -8.05
CA LEU A 201 4.45 5.75 -6.59
C LEU A 201 4.92 4.38 -6.06
N GLY A 202 4.54 3.29 -6.71
CA GLY A 202 4.98 1.93 -6.36
C GLY A 202 4.23 1.33 -5.16
N ASN A 203 3.06 1.86 -4.84
CA ASN A 203 2.20 1.30 -3.79
C ASN A 203 0.71 1.41 -4.16
N PRO A 204 -0.08 0.38 -3.80
CA PRO A 204 -1.50 0.34 -4.15
C PRO A 204 -2.27 1.50 -3.49
N GLU A 205 -3.41 1.84 -4.10
CA GLU A 205 -4.26 2.91 -3.61
C GLU A 205 -4.91 2.57 -2.26
N HIS A 206 -5.11 3.58 -1.42
CA HIS A 206 -5.75 3.37 -0.13
C HIS A 206 -7.25 3.07 -0.31
N ARG A 207 -7.77 2.05 0.37
CA ARG A 207 -9.16 1.56 0.21
C ARG A 207 -10.25 2.62 0.44
N GLY A 208 -9.97 3.63 1.24
CA GLY A 208 -10.93 4.67 1.62
C GLY A 208 -10.76 6.02 0.93
N ARG A 209 -9.70 6.23 0.13
CA ARG A 209 -9.40 7.54 -0.46
C ARG A 209 -8.58 7.41 -1.74
N VAL A 210 -8.88 8.25 -2.74
CA VAL A 210 -8.09 8.36 -3.97
C VAL A 210 -7.06 9.49 -3.88
N ARG A 211 -5.81 9.22 -4.29
CA ARG A 211 -4.77 10.26 -4.42
C ARG A 211 -5.07 11.15 -5.63
N GLY A 212 -4.87 12.46 -5.46
CA GLY A 212 -4.98 13.43 -6.56
C GLY A 212 -6.39 14.00 -6.83
N VAL A 213 -7.42 13.54 -6.12
CA VAL A 213 -8.83 13.86 -6.45
C VAL A 213 -9.57 14.57 -5.30
N GLY A 214 -8.91 14.79 -4.16
CA GLY A 214 -9.50 15.49 -3.01
C GLY A 214 -10.11 14.58 -1.94
N GLY A 215 -10.76 15.21 -0.97
CA GLY A 215 -11.41 14.52 0.16
C GLY A 215 -12.71 13.84 -0.26
N ASN A 216 -13.09 12.77 0.46
CA ASN A 216 -14.37 12.06 0.31
C ASN A 216 -14.58 11.26 -0.99
N VAL A 217 -13.63 11.25 -1.92
CA VAL A 217 -13.67 10.39 -3.11
C VAL A 217 -13.13 9.01 -2.77
N LYS A 218 -13.98 8.00 -2.91
CA LYS A 218 -13.62 6.60 -2.67
C LYS A 218 -13.17 5.91 -3.95
N PRO A 219 -12.20 4.97 -3.87
CA PRO A 219 -11.73 4.23 -5.04
C PRO A 219 -12.82 3.43 -5.77
N ASP A 220 -13.79 2.89 -5.05
CA ASP A 220 -14.90 2.11 -5.64
C ASP A 220 -15.73 2.96 -6.61
N LEU A 221 -16.06 4.18 -6.21
CA LEU A 221 -16.77 5.14 -7.05
C LEU A 221 -15.89 5.69 -8.17
N TYR A 222 -14.64 6.02 -7.89
CA TYR A 222 -13.77 6.69 -8.85
C TYR A 222 -13.32 5.78 -9.99
N PHE A 223 -12.91 4.54 -9.66
CA PHE A 223 -12.43 3.57 -10.65
C PHE A 223 -13.54 2.63 -11.15
N ASN A 224 -14.81 2.90 -10.80
CA ASN A 224 -15.96 2.05 -11.11
C ASN A 224 -15.73 0.56 -10.74
N LEU A 225 -15.07 0.31 -9.60
CA LEU A 225 -14.74 -1.04 -9.19
C LEU A 225 -16.01 -1.77 -8.75
N PRO A 226 -16.13 -3.09 -9.04
CA PRO A 226 -17.26 -3.87 -8.56
C PRO A 226 -17.34 -3.77 -7.04
N LYS A 227 -18.56 -3.59 -6.51
CA LYS A 227 -18.79 -3.55 -5.06
C LYS A 227 -18.21 -4.82 -4.45
N ARG A 228 -17.16 -4.65 -3.65
CA ARG A 228 -16.54 -5.77 -2.96
C ARG A 228 -17.58 -6.42 -2.05
N GLN A 229 -17.89 -7.68 -2.31
CA GLN A 229 -18.76 -8.46 -1.44
C GLN A 229 -18.10 -8.53 -0.06
N LYS A 230 -18.82 -8.12 0.99
CA LYS A 230 -18.34 -8.26 2.36
C LYS A 230 -18.27 -9.77 2.66
N MET A 231 -17.08 -10.33 2.66
CA MET A 231 -16.88 -11.70 3.12
C MET A 231 -16.95 -11.75 4.64
N THR A 232 -17.69 -12.71 5.16
CA THR A 232 -17.72 -12.98 6.61
C THR A 232 -16.35 -13.45 7.08
N PHE A 233 -16.11 -13.36 8.38
CA PHE A 233 -14.87 -13.86 8.99
C PHE A 233 -14.64 -15.33 8.63
N GLU A 234 -15.66 -16.17 8.74
CA GLU A 234 -15.61 -17.59 8.40
C GLU A 234 -15.22 -17.87 6.95
N GLN A 235 -15.79 -17.12 5.99
CA GLN A 235 -15.44 -17.24 4.58
C GLN A 235 -13.97 -16.90 4.33
N ARG A 236 -13.47 -15.89 5.03
CA ARG A 236 -12.07 -15.47 4.95
C ARG A 236 -11.14 -16.55 5.52
N THR A 237 -11.50 -17.13 6.67
CA THR A 237 -10.75 -18.22 7.30
C THR A 237 -10.73 -19.46 6.40
N ARG A 238 -11.87 -19.84 5.82
CA ARG A 238 -11.95 -20.96 4.87
C ARG A 238 -11.03 -20.78 3.66
N LEU A 239 -10.99 -19.57 3.08
CA LEU A 239 -10.12 -19.29 1.95
C LEU A 239 -8.64 -19.34 2.33
N SER A 240 -8.27 -18.78 3.49
CA SER A 240 -6.90 -18.87 4.00
C SER A 240 -6.47 -20.32 4.23
N LEU A 241 -7.32 -21.14 4.85
CA LEU A 241 -7.04 -22.55 5.09
C LEU A 241 -6.89 -23.35 3.80
N LYS A 242 -7.76 -23.10 2.80
CA LYS A 242 -7.62 -23.73 1.49
C LYS A 242 -6.27 -23.43 0.85
N LYS A 243 -5.83 -22.17 0.92
CA LYS A 243 -4.54 -21.76 0.34
C LYS A 243 -3.36 -22.47 1.02
N ILE A 244 -3.37 -22.56 2.35
CA ILE A 244 -2.34 -23.28 3.11
C ILE A 244 -2.32 -24.77 2.71
N LEU A 245 -3.48 -25.41 2.61
CA LEU A 245 -3.59 -26.80 2.19
C LEU A 245 -3.07 -27.02 0.76
N GLU A 246 -3.32 -26.08 -0.15
CA GLU A 246 -2.80 -26.12 -1.52
C GLU A 246 -1.26 -26.00 -1.54
N GLU A 247 -0.72 -25.05 -0.76
CA GLU A 247 0.73 -24.87 -0.60
C GLU A 247 1.40 -26.12 -0.01
N GLU A 248 0.81 -26.72 1.03
CA GLU A 248 1.30 -27.97 1.64
C GLU A 248 1.27 -29.15 0.65
N LYS A 249 0.21 -29.27 -0.15
CA LYS A 249 0.11 -30.29 -1.21
C LYS A 249 1.22 -30.13 -2.25
N GLU A 250 1.48 -28.91 -2.69
CA GLU A 250 2.56 -28.65 -3.65
C GLU A 250 3.93 -29.01 -3.08
N VAL A 251 4.18 -28.73 -1.80
CA VAL A 251 5.42 -29.14 -1.12
C VAL A 251 5.54 -30.67 -1.06
N LEU A 252 4.47 -31.39 -0.72
CA LEU A 252 4.48 -32.84 -0.69
C LEU A 252 4.77 -33.44 -2.07
N LEU A 253 4.08 -32.96 -3.10
CA LEU A 253 4.30 -33.39 -4.48
C LEU A 253 5.73 -33.08 -4.95
N ALA A 254 6.32 -31.95 -4.52
CA ALA A 254 7.71 -31.64 -4.82
C ALA A 254 8.69 -32.62 -4.16
N LYS A 255 8.47 -32.98 -2.89
CA LYS A 255 9.29 -33.98 -2.17
C LYS A 255 9.21 -35.35 -2.82
N GLU A 256 8.02 -35.77 -3.24
CA GLU A 256 7.86 -37.03 -3.97
C GLU A 256 8.64 -36.99 -5.30
N ARG A 257 8.53 -35.90 -6.06
CA ARG A 257 9.28 -35.73 -7.32
C ARG A 257 10.79 -35.84 -7.11
N THR A 258 11.34 -35.18 -6.09
CA THR A 258 12.79 -35.23 -5.81
C THR A 258 13.24 -36.63 -5.38
N ALA A 259 12.48 -37.30 -4.52
CA ALA A 259 12.79 -38.67 -4.10
C ALA A 259 12.79 -39.66 -5.28
N TRP A 260 11.84 -39.50 -6.21
CA TRP A 260 11.79 -40.28 -7.45
C TRP A 260 12.99 -40.01 -8.37
N GLU A 261 13.44 -38.76 -8.47
CA GLU A 261 14.62 -38.39 -9.26
C GLU A 261 15.90 -38.97 -8.65
N GLU A 262 16.08 -38.87 -7.34
CA GLU A 262 17.23 -39.45 -6.62
C GLU A 262 17.30 -40.97 -6.77
N GLU A 263 16.17 -41.67 -6.65
CA GLU A 263 16.09 -43.12 -6.83
C GLU A 263 16.47 -43.54 -8.25
N ARG A 264 15.99 -42.80 -9.25
CA ARG A 264 16.33 -43.04 -10.66
C ARG A 264 17.82 -42.81 -10.91
N ASP A 265 18.38 -41.72 -10.37
CA ASP A 265 19.78 -41.38 -10.56
C ASP A 265 20.71 -42.37 -9.84
N ARG A 266 20.27 -42.93 -8.69
CA ARG A 266 20.95 -44.05 -8.00
C ARG A 266 21.02 -45.29 -8.89
N LYS A 267 19.90 -45.71 -9.47
CA LYS A 267 19.87 -46.86 -10.40
C LYS A 267 20.77 -46.65 -11.61
N LEU A 268 20.77 -45.44 -12.17
CA LEU A 268 21.65 -45.11 -13.29
C LEU A 268 23.13 -45.14 -12.88
N ALA A 269 23.46 -44.72 -11.66
CA ALA A 269 24.83 -44.78 -11.12
C ALA A 269 25.29 -46.24 -10.90
N GLU A 270 24.42 -47.09 -10.37
CA GLU A 270 24.67 -48.53 -10.23
C GLU A 270 24.92 -49.21 -11.59
N GLU A 271 24.08 -48.93 -12.59
CA GLU A 271 24.28 -49.45 -13.95
C GLU A 271 25.61 -48.96 -14.56
N ARG A 272 25.93 -47.67 -14.40
CA ARG A 272 27.22 -47.12 -14.85
C ARG A 272 28.38 -47.81 -14.17
N ALA A 273 28.33 -47.99 -12.85
CA ALA A 273 29.37 -48.70 -12.09
C ALA A 273 29.54 -50.14 -12.60
N TYR A 274 28.45 -50.87 -12.79
CA TYR A 274 28.46 -52.22 -13.35
C TYR A 274 29.14 -52.28 -14.73
N TRP A 275 28.76 -51.38 -15.64
CA TRP A 275 29.37 -51.33 -16.97
C TRP A 275 30.84 -50.92 -16.92
N THR A 276 31.23 -49.98 -16.07
CA THR A 276 32.64 -49.59 -15.91
C THR A 276 33.50 -50.75 -15.41
N GLU A 277 33.01 -51.52 -14.42
CA GLU A 277 33.72 -52.68 -13.89
C GLU A 277 33.82 -53.80 -14.94
N ARG A 278 32.74 -54.01 -15.72
CA ARG A 278 32.72 -55.01 -16.80
C ARG A 278 33.69 -54.65 -17.93
N ILE A 279 33.74 -53.38 -18.32
CA ILE A 279 34.69 -52.86 -19.32
C ILE A 279 36.12 -53.03 -18.80
N ALA A 280 36.43 -52.64 -17.57
CA ALA A 280 37.75 -52.82 -16.99
C ALA A 280 38.19 -54.30 -16.94
N LYS A 281 37.27 -55.22 -16.61
CA LYS A 281 37.51 -56.68 -16.66
C LYS A 281 37.76 -57.19 -18.08
N LEU A 282 37.08 -56.64 -19.08
CA LEU A 282 37.31 -56.98 -20.49
C LEU A 282 38.67 -56.44 -20.95
N GLU A 283 39.00 -55.19 -20.65
CA GLU A 283 40.31 -54.58 -20.95
C GLU A 283 41.47 -55.37 -20.31
N ALA A 284 41.31 -55.82 -19.07
CA ALA A 284 42.30 -56.66 -18.40
C ALA A 284 42.49 -58.05 -19.07
N LYS A 285 41.41 -58.64 -19.59
CA LYS A 285 41.45 -59.91 -20.34
C LYS A 285 42.02 -59.76 -21.75
N VAL A 286 41.92 -58.57 -22.33
CA VAL A 286 42.51 -58.19 -23.62
C VAL A 286 44.01 -57.87 -23.49
N GLY A 287 44.64 -58.21 -22.35
CA GLY A 287 46.05 -57.97 -22.05
C GLY A 287 47.00 -57.98 -23.26
N ARG A 288 47.59 -56.81 -23.54
CA ARG A 288 48.87 -56.61 -24.27
C ARG A 288 49.08 -57.43 -25.56
N SER A 289 48.06 -57.55 -26.40
CA SER A 289 48.25 -58.01 -27.78
C SER A 289 47.46 -57.12 -28.73
N CYS A 290 48.05 -55.96 -29.05
CA CYS A 290 47.98 -55.29 -30.35
C CYS A 290 48.57 -53.87 -30.17
N LEU A 291 49.84 -53.74 -30.52
CA LEU A 291 50.42 -52.45 -30.87
C LEU A 291 49.69 -51.95 -32.12
N LEU A 292 48.99 -50.81 -32.01
CA LEU A 292 48.77 -49.74 -33.01
C LEU A 292 47.58 -48.86 -32.55
N SER A 293 47.82 -47.54 -32.49
CA SER A 293 46.95 -46.38 -32.11
C SER A 293 45.44 -46.44 -32.45
N PRO A 294 44.53 -45.61 -31.87
CA PRO A 294 44.72 -44.25 -31.33
C PRO A 294 44.02 -44.01 -29.96
N PRO A 295 43.94 -42.78 -29.40
CA PRO A 295 43.56 -42.59 -28.00
C PRO A 295 42.04 -42.76 -27.82
N ASN A 296 41.70 -43.44 -26.73
CA ASN A 296 40.47 -43.19 -25.98
C ASN A 296 39.13 -43.74 -26.53
N LEU A 297 39.07 -45.06 -26.77
CA LEU A 297 37.80 -45.79 -26.91
C LEU A 297 36.88 -45.64 -25.68
N SER A 298 37.45 -45.42 -24.49
CA SER A 298 36.71 -45.14 -23.24
C SER A 298 35.96 -43.80 -23.30
N GLN A 299 36.60 -42.71 -23.75
CA GLN A 299 35.92 -41.42 -23.96
C GLN A 299 34.90 -41.47 -25.10
N GLN A 300 35.16 -42.24 -26.17
CA GLN A 300 34.26 -42.34 -27.32
C GLN A 300 33.00 -43.18 -27.04
N LEU A 301 33.11 -44.25 -26.22
CA LEU A 301 31.93 -45.02 -25.77
C LEU A 301 31.12 -44.25 -24.72
N MET A 302 31.77 -43.48 -23.84
CA MET A 302 31.08 -42.63 -22.87
C MET A 302 30.32 -41.48 -23.56
N SER A 303 30.85 -40.91 -24.66
CA SER A 303 30.11 -39.89 -25.44
C SER A 303 28.91 -40.48 -26.20
N LEU A 304 29.02 -41.70 -26.73
CA LEU A 304 27.90 -42.42 -27.36
C LEU A 304 26.78 -42.80 -26.37
N VAL A 305 27.11 -43.04 -25.10
CA VAL A 305 26.12 -43.25 -24.02
C VAL A 305 25.47 -41.93 -23.60
N GLN A 306 26.19 -40.81 -23.66
CA GLN A 306 25.61 -39.46 -23.51
C GLN A 306 24.64 -39.11 -24.66
N ASP A 307 24.94 -39.50 -25.90
CA ASP A 307 24.04 -39.30 -27.04
C ASP A 307 22.77 -40.17 -26.99
N LYS A 308 22.80 -41.36 -26.38
CA LYS A 308 21.57 -42.11 -26.05
C LYS A 308 20.69 -41.38 -25.02
N GLY A 309 21.29 -40.50 -24.20
CA GLY A 309 20.56 -39.56 -23.34
C GLY A 309 19.75 -38.51 -24.13
N VAL A 310 20.19 -38.18 -25.35
CA VAL A 310 19.48 -37.26 -26.27
C VAL A 310 18.27 -37.96 -26.91
N VAL A 311 18.37 -39.25 -27.23
CA VAL A 311 17.22 -40.06 -27.69
C VAL A 311 16.13 -40.16 -26.60
N PHE A 312 16.53 -40.19 -25.32
CA PHE A 312 15.60 -40.14 -24.18
C PHE A 312 14.94 -38.77 -23.96
N ALA A 313 15.54 -37.67 -24.43
CA ALA A 313 14.91 -36.35 -24.41
C ALA A 313 13.73 -36.26 -25.39
N MET A 314 13.76 -37.00 -26.51
CA MET A 314 12.60 -37.18 -27.40
C MET A 314 11.46 -37.99 -26.75
N GLY A 315 11.79 -39.02 -25.96
CA GLY A 315 10.81 -39.78 -25.18
C GLY A 315 10.06 -38.94 -24.13
N ARG A 316 10.75 -37.98 -23.49
CA ARG A 316 10.12 -37.02 -22.55
C ARG A 316 9.09 -36.10 -23.23
N ARG A 317 9.33 -35.70 -24.49
CA ARG A 317 8.35 -34.92 -25.27
C ARG A 317 7.09 -35.72 -25.61
N LEU A 318 7.23 -37.00 -26.01
CA LEU A 318 6.06 -37.84 -26.29
C LEU A 318 5.24 -38.16 -25.03
N HIS A 319 5.87 -38.44 -23.88
CA HIS A 319 5.14 -38.75 -22.65
C HIS A 319 4.42 -37.53 -22.04
N MET A 320 5.01 -36.32 -22.12
CA MET A 320 4.32 -35.08 -21.74
C MET A 320 3.13 -34.74 -22.65
N ILE A 321 3.18 -35.09 -23.94
CA ILE A 321 2.07 -34.88 -24.87
C ILE A 321 0.90 -35.83 -24.54
N ILE A 322 1.20 -37.08 -24.16
CA ILE A 322 0.18 -38.07 -23.80
C ILE A 322 -0.53 -37.73 -22.47
N LEU A 323 0.17 -37.14 -21.50
CA LEU A 323 -0.41 -36.72 -20.21
C LEU A 323 -1.24 -35.42 -20.27
N LYS A 324 -1.08 -34.61 -21.33
CA LYS A 324 -1.91 -33.41 -21.57
C LYS A 324 -3.21 -33.72 -22.33
N LEU A 325 -3.36 -34.93 -22.86
CA LEU A 325 -4.53 -35.39 -23.63
C LEU A 325 -5.50 -36.27 -22.81
N ARG A 326 -5.29 -36.38 -21.49
CA ARG A 326 -6.22 -36.99 -20.52
C ARG A 326 -6.68 -35.93 -19.53
#